data_AF-A0A3D4UPD0-F1
#
_entry.id   AF-A0A3D4UPD0-F1
#
_cell.length_a   1.000
_cell.length_b   1.000
_cell.length_c   1.000
_cell.angle_alpha   90.00
_cell.angle_beta   90.00
_cell.angle_gamma   90.00
#
_symmetry.space_group_name_H-M   'P 1'
#
loop_
_entity.id
_entity.type
_entity.pdbx_description
1 polymer ?
#
loop_
_entity_poly.entity_id
_entity_poly.type
_entity_poly.pdbx_seq_one_letter_code
_entity_poly.pdbx_strand_id
1 'polypeptide(L)'
;NDDGATWSFIERLPRQSRSWQRYELPIPADMTPSHDTRLQVVMRDIRADHTIELAIDDFSVGIPGCPVNDADLNADGALNFIDVSLFIEAYQAESLWADTNADDQVNFFDVAEFLRLFLDA
;
A
#
# COMPACT_ATOMS: atom_id res chain seq x y z
N ASN A 1 7.01 -1.51 16.44
CA ASN A 1 6.13 -2.70 16.30
C ASN A 1 5.44 -2.94 17.61
N ASP A 2 4.60 -1.98 17.95
CA ASP A 2 4.11 -1.74 19.30
C ASP A 2 3.03 -0.65 19.22
N ASP A 3 2.31 -0.64 18.09
CA ASP A 3 1.20 0.27 17.80
C ASP A 3 1.55 1.76 18.00
N GLY A 4 2.80 2.14 17.71
CA GLY A 4 3.27 3.53 17.81
C GLY A 4 3.68 3.97 19.22
N ALA A 5 3.83 3.04 20.17
CA ALA A 5 4.33 3.36 21.51
C ALA A 5 5.81 3.83 21.49
N THR A 6 6.62 3.26 20.60
CA THR A 6 8.01 3.68 20.35
C THR A 6 8.26 3.89 18.86
N TRP A 7 9.24 4.73 18.53
CA TRP A 7 9.56 5.12 17.15
C TRP A 7 11.03 4.91 16.85
N SER A 8 11.31 4.19 15.76
CA SER A 8 12.65 4.04 15.20
C SER A 8 12.80 4.91 13.96
N PHE A 9 13.94 5.58 13.84
CA PHE A 9 14.21 6.49 12.73
C PHE A 9 14.66 5.70 11.49
N ILE A 10 14.01 5.96 10.34
CA ILE A 10 14.38 5.35 9.05
C ILE A 10 15.35 6.27 8.31
N GLU A 11 14.93 7.48 7.94
CA GLU A 11 15.73 8.36 7.08
C GLU A 11 15.36 9.84 7.27
N ARG A 12 16.31 10.75 6.99
CA ARG A 12 16.04 12.20 6.90
C ARG A 12 16.23 12.62 5.46
N LEU A 13 15.11 12.91 4.81
CA LEU A 13 15.13 13.45 3.46
C LEU A 13 15.77 14.85 3.45
N PRO A 14 16.54 15.18 2.39
CA PRO A 14 17.11 16.52 2.24
C PRO A 14 16.00 17.56 2.07
N ARG A 15 16.34 18.84 2.28
CA ARG A 15 15.42 19.94 2.01
C ARG A 15 15.08 19.96 0.52
N GLN A 16 13.79 19.87 0.21
CA GLN A 16 13.30 19.72 -1.15
C GLN A 16 13.35 21.03 -1.96
N SER A 17 13.46 20.88 -3.28
CA SER A 17 13.10 21.90 -4.27
C SER A 17 11.58 22.07 -4.34
N ARG A 18 11.08 23.10 -5.03
CA ARG A 18 9.63 23.35 -5.22
C ARG A 18 8.98 22.38 -6.24
N SER A 19 9.37 21.11 -6.26
CA SER A 19 8.95 20.11 -7.24
C SER A 19 8.75 18.75 -6.59
N TRP A 20 7.80 17.94 -7.09
CA TRP A 20 7.59 16.56 -6.66
C TRP A 20 8.85 15.70 -6.86
N GLN A 21 9.16 14.86 -5.90
CA GLN A 21 10.26 13.90 -5.93
C GLN A 21 9.78 12.55 -5.39
N ARG A 22 10.16 11.46 -6.06
CA ARG A 22 9.88 10.09 -5.61
C ARG A 22 11.00 9.60 -4.69
N TYR A 23 10.62 9.00 -3.57
CA TYR A 23 11.54 8.40 -2.61
C TYR A 23 11.14 6.94 -2.39
N GLU A 24 12.13 6.06 -2.46
CA GLU A 24 11.99 4.64 -2.13
C GLU A 24 12.97 4.35 -0.99
N LEU A 25 12.41 4.05 0.18
CA LEU A 25 13.17 3.89 1.41
C LEU A 25 13.09 2.43 1.86
N PRO A 26 14.21 1.68 1.86
CA PRO A 26 14.21 0.33 2.37
C PRO A 26 13.97 0.36 3.89
N ILE A 27 13.14 -0.56 4.38
CA ILE A 27 13.03 -0.79 5.82
C ILE A 27 14.34 -1.44 6.29
N PRO A 28 15.02 -0.90 7.32
CA PRO A 28 16.25 -1.48 7.85
C PRO A 28 16.06 -2.97 8.23
N ALA A 29 17.05 -3.80 7.92
CA ALA A 29 16.94 -5.27 8.08
C ALA A 29 16.79 -5.73 9.54
N ASP A 30 17.17 -4.89 10.50
CA ASP A 30 16.97 -5.09 11.93
C ASP A 30 15.55 -4.74 12.41
N MET A 31 14.71 -4.21 11.51
CA MET A 31 13.28 -3.99 11.73
C MET A 31 12.49 -5.04 10.96
N THR A 32 11.80 -5.93 11.65
CA THR A 32 10.90 -6.92 11.04
C THR A 32 9.45 -6.44 11.13
N PRO A 33 8.81 -5.95 10.06
CA PRO A 33 7.43 -5.45 10.14
C PRO A 33 6.41 -6.48 10.66
N SER A 34 5.31 -5.97 11.20
CA SER A 34 4.19 -6.76 11.76
C SER A 34 2.87 -6.00 11.55
N HIS A 35 1.73 -6.60 11.90
CA HIS A 35 0.43 -5.92 11.85
C HIS A 35 0.34 -4.69 12.77
N ASP A 36 1.21 -4.58 13.77
CA ASP A 36 1.31 -3.43 14.69
C ASP A 36 2.34 -2.38 14.25
N THR A 37 2.90 -2.52 13.05
CA THR A 37 3.79 -1.51 12.49
C THR A 37 3.01 -0.25 12.15
N ARG A 38 3.57 0.91 12.48
CA ARG A 38 3.05 2.23 12.12
C ARG A 38 4.18 3.01 11.44
N LEU A 39 3.83 3.78 10.41
CA LEU A 39 4.76 4.70 9.76
C LEU A 39 4.37 6.14 10.13
N GLN A 40 5.37 6.98 10.38
CA GLN A 40 5.17 8.39 10.65
C GLN A 40 6.12 9.22 9.79
N VAL A 41 5.56 10.23 9.14
CA VAL A 41 6.33 11.27 8.46
C VAL A 41 6.26 12.53 9.32
N VAL A 42 7.42 12.99 9.78
CA VAL A 42 7.53 14.20 10.60
C VAL A 42 8.19 15.30 9.81
N MET A 43 7.45 16.37 9.56
CA MET A 43 8.03 17.63 9.12
C MET A 43 8.44 18.43 10.36
N ARG A 44 9.67 18.94 10.38
CA ARG A 44 10.18 19.73 11.51
C ARG A 44 10.68 21.08 11.04
N ASP A 45 10.08 22.15 11.56
CA ASP A 45 10.68 23.47 11.49
C ASP A 45 11.69 23.62 12.63
N ILE A 46 12.86 24.17 12.29
CA ILE A 46 13.94 24.45 13.24
C ILE A 46 14.08 25.95 13.52
N ARG A 47 13.24 26.80 12.92
CA ARG A 47 13.22 28.26 13.14
C ARG A 47 11.81 28.71 13.52
N ALA A 48 11.72 29.80 14.28
CA ALA A 48 10.46 30.25 14.89
C ALA A 48 9.57 31.10 13.95
N ASP A 49 10.04 31.40 12.74
CA ASP A 49 9.47 32.41 11.85
C ASP A 49 9.17 31.93 10.43
N HIS A 50 9.06 30.61 10.21
CA HIS A 50 8.68 30.07 8.91
C HIS A 50 7.41 29.21 8.98
N THR A 51 6.63 29.27 7.90
CA THR A 51 5.65 28.24 7.58
C THR A 51 6.32 27.24 6.66
N ILE A 52 6.22 25.97 6.99
CA ILE A 52 6.68 24.87 6.15
C ILE A 52 5.48 24.01 5.77
N GLU A 53 5.44 23.57 4.52
CA GLU A 53 4.37 22.71 3.98
C GLU A 53 5.00 21.49 3.30
N LEU A 54 4.35 20.34 3.48
CA LEU A 54 4.70 19.09 2.82
C LEU A 54 3.42 18.50 2.22
N ALA A 55 3.53 18.01 0.99
CA ALA A 55 2.54 17.16 0.39
C ALA A 55 3.17 15.78 0.14
N ILE A 56 2.37 14.74 0.34
CA ILE A 56 2.70 13.35 0.04
C ILE A 56 1.61 12.85 -0.90
N ASP A 57 2.03 12.15 -1.94
CA ASP A 57 1.15 11.51 -2.91
C ASP A 57 1.77 10.16 -3.32
N ASP A 58 0.97 9.26 -3.89
CA ASP A 58 1.40 7.93 -4.36
C ASP A 58 2.15 7.11 -3.28
N PHE A 59 1.62 7.12 -2.05
CA PHE A 59 2.24 6.41 -0.92
C PHE A 59 1.97 4.90 -1.00
N SER A 60 3.04 4.11 -1.01
CA SER A 60 2.98 2.65 -0.97
C SER A 60 4.02 2.06 -0.01
N VAL A 61 3.70 0.91 0.56
CA VAL A 61 4.60 0.08 1.35
C VAL A 61 4.46 -1.35 0.85
N GLY A 62 5.58 -1.98 0.52
CA GLY A 62 5.56 -3.34 -0.02
C GLY A 62 6.93 -3.99 0.01
N ILE A 63 6.97 -5.27 -0.36
CA ILE A 63 8.19 -6.03 -0.51
C ILE A 63 8.68 -5.85 -1.96
N PRO A 64 9.86 -5.26 -2.20
CA PRO A 64 10.38 -5.12 -3.55
C PRO A 64 10.48 -6.48 -4.24
N GLY A 65 9.80 -6.64 -5.37
CA GLY A 65 9.88 -7.87 -6.17
C GLY A 65 8.93 -9.00 -5.76
N CYS A 66 8.01 -8.79 -4.80
CA CYS A 66 6.75 -9.54 -4.84
C CYS A 66 5.84 -8.79 -5.80
N PRO A 67 5.56 -9.29 -7.01
CA PRO A 67 4.40 -8.80 -7.73
C PRO A 67 3.22 -9.06 -6.80
N VAL A 68 2.61 -7.99 -6.27
CA VAL A 68 1.26 -8.08 -5.73
C VAL A 68 0.44 -8.53 -6.92
N ASN A 69 0.09 -9.82 -6.96
CA ASN A 69 -0.91 -10.22 -7.91
C ASN A 69 -2.20 -9.70 -7.31
N ASP A 70 -2.86 -8.76 -7.96
CA ASP A 70 -4.10 -8.18 -7.47
C ASP A 70 -5.23 -9.22 -7.38
N ALA A 71 -5.03 -10.42 -7.93
CA ALA A 71 -5.89 -11.59 -7.72
C ALA A 71 -5.49 -12.48 -6.52
N ASP A 72 -4.38 -12.23 -5.80
CA ASP A 72 -4.02 -12.90 -4.54
C ASP A 72 -4.64 -12.10 -3.37
N LEU A 73 -5.91 -12.38 -3.12
CA LEU A 73 -6.75 -11.58 -2.22
C LEU A 73 -6.49 -11.87 -0.75
N ASN A 74 -5.87 -13.00 -0.42
CA ASN A 74 -5.46 -13.31 0.95
C ASN A 74 -3.98 -12.97 1.22
N ALA A 75 -3.24 -12.53 0.19
CA ALA A 75 -1.83 -12.16 0.21
C ALA A 75 -0.93 -13.29 0.76
N ASP A 76 -1.30 -14.55 0.50
CA ASP A 76 -0.53 -15.72 0.94
C ASP A 76 0.55 -16.15 -0.07
N GLY A 77 0.57 -15.51 -1.24
CA GLY A 77 1.52 -15.74 -2.33
C GLY A 77 1.11 -16.88 -3.27
N ALA A 78 -0.05 -17.49 -3.10
CA ALA A 78 -0.53 -18.61 -3.90
C ALA A 78 -1.93 -18.35 -4.47
N LEU A 79 -1.99 -18.08 -5.77
CA LEU A 79 -3.28 -17.97 -6.47
C LEU A 79 -3.99 -19.32 -6.55
N ASN A 80 -5.06 -19.43 -5.78
CA ASN A 80 -5.81 -20.67 -5.67
C ASN A 80 -7.30 -20.42 -5.46
N PHE A 81 -8.04 -21.46 -5.09
CA PHE A 81 -9.48 -21.37 -4.92
C PHE A 81 -9.90 -20.44 -3.76
N ILE A 82 -9.01 -20.20 -2.79
CA ILE A 82 -9.26 -19.28 -1.68
C ILE A 82 -9.48 -17.86 -2.22
N ASP A 83 -8.64 -17.39 -3.13
CA ASP A 83 -8.78 -16.05 -3.74
C ASP A 83 -10.07 -15.92 -4.53
N VAL A 84 -10.41 -16.95 -5.31
CA VAL A 84 -11.67 -17.00 -6.05
C VAL A 84 -12.86 -16.94 -5.09
N SER A 85 -12.79 -17.64 -3.96
CA SER A 85 -13.87 -17.64 -2.96
C SER A 85 -14.03 -16.28 -2.29
N LEU A 86 -12.92 -15.60 -1.98
CA LEU A 86 -12.92 -14.24 -1.42
C LEU A 86 -13.49 -13.24 -2.41
N PHE A 87 -13.11 -13.34 -3.69
CA PHE A 87 -13.66 -12.50 -4.75
C PHE A 87 -15.17 -12.68 -4.87
N ILE A 88 -15.67 -13.92 -4.91
CA ILE A 88 -17.10 -14.22 -5.03
C ILE A 88 -17.88 -13.65 -3.83
N GLU A 89 -17.35 -13.78 -2.61
CA GLU A 89 -17.98 -13.21 -1.41
C GLU A 89 -18.06 -11.68 -1.49
N ALA A 90 -16.96 -11.01 -1.86
CA ALA A 90 -16.93 -9.56 -2.03
C ALA A 90 -17.87 -9.09 -3.15
N TYR A 91 -17.92 -9.82 -4.27
CA TYR A 91 -18.78 -9.53 -5.41
C TYR A 91 -20.26 -9.62 -5.06
N GLN A 92 -20.66 -10.68 -4.34
CA GLN A 92 -22.04 -10.86 -3.88
C GLN A 92 -22.48 -9.81 -2.85
N ALA A 93 -21.53 -9.25 -2.11
CA ALA A 93 -21.76 -8.18 -1.15
C ALA A 93 -21.74 -6.77 -1.78
N GLU A 94 -21.51 -6.64 -3.10
CA GLU A 94 -21.27 -5.35 -3.78
C GLU A 94 -20.19 -4.52 -3.07
N SER A 95 -19.18 -5.20 -2.50
CA SER A 95 -18.07 -4.53 -1.84
C SER A 95 -17.12 -3.94 -2.87
N LEU A 96 -16.63 -2.72 -2.64
CA LEU A 96 -15.55 -2.11 -3.44
C LEU A 96 -14.24 -2.92 -3.38
N TRP A 97 -14.14 -3.94 -2.54
CA TRP A 97 -13.05 -4.91 -2.60
C TRP A 97 -13.11 -5.82 -3.83
N ALA A 98 -14.28 -5.96 -4.47
CA ALA A 98 -14.43 -6.67 -5.73
C ALA A 98 -14.30 -5.74 -6.96
N ASP A 99 -14.13 -4.43 -6.76
CA ASP A 99 -13.88 -3.47 -7.84
C ASP A 99 -12.41 -3.57 -8.29
N THR A 100 -12.15 -4.45 -9.25
CA THR A 100 -10.79 -4.79 -9.69
C THR A 100 -10.32 -3.90 -10.83
N ASN A 101 -11.24 -3.20 -11.50
CA ASN A 101 -10.89 -2.21 -12.53
C ASN A 101 -10.88 -0.75 -11.99
N ALA A 102 -11.23 -0.55 -10.73
CA ALA A 102 -11.28 0.72 -10.01
C ALA A 102 -12.21 1.76 -10.67
N ASP A 103 -13.37 1.32 -11.18
CA ASP A 103 -14.38 2.19 -11.80
C ASP A 103 -15.54 2.59 -10.87
N ASP A 104 -15.43 2.27 -9.57
CA ASP A 104 -16.42 2.45 -8.51
C ASP A 104 -17.72 1.65 -8.71
N GLN A 105 -17.75 0.65 -9.61
CA GLN A 105 -18.92 -0.18 -9.88
C GLN A 105 -18.60 -1.67 -9.89
N VAL A 106 -19.09 -2.42 -8.91
CA VAL A 106 -19.00 -3.89 -8.89
C VAL A 106 -19.93 -4.50 -9.94
N ASN A 107 -19.39 -4.92 -11.07
CA ASN A 107 -20.15 -5.43 -12.21
C ASN A 107 -19.38 -6.51 -13.01
N PHE A 108 -19.87 -6.86 -14.20
CA PHE A 108 -19.24 -7.92 -15.01
C PHE A 108 -17.77 -7.61 -15.41
N PHE A 109 -17.41 -6.33 -15.54
CA PHE A 109 -16.06 -5.93 -15.91
C PHE A 109 -15.03 -6.30 -14.84
N ASP A 110 -15.40 -6.29 -13.55
CA ASP A 110 -14.52 -6.78 -12.48
C ASP A 110 -14.27 -8.26 -12.55
N VAL A 111 -15.29 -9.04 -12.93
CA VAL A 111 -15.11 -10.49 -13.10
C VAL A 111 -14.13 -10.76 -14.23
N ALA A 112 -14.23 -10.01 -15.32
CA ALA A 112 -13.32 -10.14 -16.45
C ALA A 112 -11.88 -9.74 -16.07
N GLU A 113 -11.73 -8.66 -15.30
CA GLU A 113 -10.42 -8.19 -14.87
C GLU A 113 -9.78 -9.12 -13.82
N PHE A 114 -10.54 -9.57 -12.82
CA PHE A 114 -10.09 -10.60 -11.88
C PHE A 114 -9.59 -11.86 -12.60
N LEU A 115 -10.35 -12.37 -13.58
CA LEU A 115 -9.93 -13.55 -14.35
C LEU A 115 -8.67 -13.29 -15.18
N ARG A 116 -8.50 -12.07 -15.72
CA ARG A 116 -7.28 -11.68 -16.42
C ARG A 116 -6.08 -11.71 -15.47
N LEU A 117 -6.19 -11.07 -14.30
CA LEU A 117 -5.15 -11.03 -13.27
C LEU A 117 -4.79 -12.43 -12.74
N PHE A 118 -5.80 -13.28 -12.54
CA PHE A 118 -5.62 -14.65 -12.05
C PHE A 118 -4.91 -15.57 -13.06
N LEU A 119 -5.08 -15.31 -14.36
CA LEU A 119 -4.48 -16.11 -15.44
C LEU A 119 -3.13 -15.58 -15.93
N ASP A 120 -2.81 -14.32 -15.67
CA ASP A 120 -1.54 -13.67 -16.05
C ASP A 120 -0.39 -13.94 -15.04
N ALA A 121 -0.59 -14.87 -14.10
CA ALA A 121 0.31 -15.19 -13.00
C ALA A 121 1.37 -16.26 -13.30
#